data_AF-A0A0S4TMP2-F1
#
_entry.id   AF-A0A0S4TMP2-F1
#
_cell.length_a   1.000
_cell.length_b   1.000
_cell.length_c   1.000
_cell.angle_alpha   90.00
_cell.angle_beta   90.00
_cell.angle_gamma   90.00
#
_symmetry.space_group_name_H-M   'P 1'
#
loop_
_entity.id
_entity.type
_entity.pdbx_description
1 polymer ?
#
loop_
_entity_poly.entity_id
_entity_poly.type
_entity_poly.pdbx_seq_one_letter_code
_entity_poly.pdbx_strand_id
1 'polypeptide(L)'
;MTLLISDVSGDHPIDIASGPTVADPTTRDDALAVLARYRVAVPPGVLAHLRSDAAESIKPGDARLRASTVRLITAPQIALEAAAQVAQAAGYTPHILGDSLEGEARDLGLVMAGMARQVARRGQPFAAPCVLLSGGETTVTLRGNGRGGRNVEFLLSLAVALDGLPGVHAIAGDTGGVDGVEEIAGACIAPDTIARARALGLHPRACLDNNDGHGFFQALGDAVITGPTLTNVNDFRAIVIDGHANGG
;
A
#
# COMPACT_ATOMS: atom_id res chain seq x y z
N MET A 1 19.05 7.23 21.43
CA MET A 1 18.29 7.73 20.26
C MET A 1 18.15 6.60 19.27
N THR A 2 16.92 6.20 18.97
CA THR A 2 16.54 5.22 17.95
C THR A 2 15.83 5.96 16.83
N LEU A 3 16.23 5.70 15.58
CA LEU A 3 15.55 6.21 14.39
C LEU A 3 14.83 5.05 13.71
N LEU A 4 13.55 5.23 13.41
CA LEU A 4 12.69 4.19 12.85
C LEU A 4 12.26 4.54 11.42
N ILE A 5 12.31 3.53 10.56
CA ILE A 5 11.63 3.49 9.26
C ILE A 5 10.46 2.53 9.46
N SER A 6 9.25 2.98 9.15
CA SER A 6 8.04 2.16 9.30
C SER A 6 7.57 1.64 7.96
N ASP A 7 7.41 0.33 7.88
CA ASP A 7 6.66 -0.42 6.88
C ASP A 7 5.40 -1.08 7.49
N VAL A 8 5.02 -0.67 8.71
CA VAL A 8 3.92 -1.28 9.47
C VAL A 8 2.74 -0.33 9.51
N SER A 9 1.54 -0.82 9.20
CA SER A 9 0.30 -0.07 9.35
C SER A 9 0.16 0.53 10.76
N GLY A 10 -0.12 1.84 10.82
CA GLY A 10 -0.30 2.58 12.08
C GLY A 10 0.99 3.06 12.75
N ASP A 11 2.17 2.74 12.19
CA ASP A 11 3.49 3.25 12.59
C ASP A 11 3.84 3.06 14.08
N HIS A 12 3.22 2.06 14.72
CA HIS A 12 3.41 1.82 16.15
C HIS A 12 4.83 1.30 16.41
N PRO A 13 5.66 2.00 17.22
CA PRO A 13 7.06 1.62 17.43
C PRO A 13 7.28 0.23 18.03
N ILE A 14 6.26 -0.33 18.70
CA ILE A 14 6.31 -1.67 19.29
C ILE A 14 6.25 -2.78 18.23
N ASP A 15 5.60 -2.51 17.10
CA ASP A 15 5.43 -3.48 16.04
C ASP A 15 6.64 -3.47 15.09
N ILE A 16 7.30 -2.32 14.94
CA ILE A 16 8.51 -2.16 14.12
C ILE A 16 9.67 -2.95 14.73
N ALA A 17 10.09 -4.01 14.03
CA ALA A 17 11.12 -4.96 14.48
C ALA A 17 10.83 -5.57 15.87
N SER A 18 9.55 -5.68 16.27
CA SER A 18 9.14 -6.08 17.62
C SER A 18 9.60 -5.15 18.75
N GLY A 19 9.82 -3.86 18.44
CA GLY A 19 10.00 -2.81 19.43
C GLY A 19 11.18 -2.98 20.38
N PRO A 20 12.39 -3.35 19.94
CA PRO A 20 13.50 -3.74 20.81
C PRO A 20 14.02 -2.61 21.71
N THR A 21 13.62 -1.36 21.44
CA THR A 21 14.04 -0.17 22.19
C THR A 21 12.88 0.62 22.80
N VAL A 22 11.66 0.08 22.74
CA VAL A 22 10.46 0.68 23.33
C VAL A 22 9.88 -0.21 24.43
N ALA A 23 8.96 0.35 25.20
CA ALA A 23 8.24 -0.40 26.20
C ALA A 23 7.17 -1.29 25.54
N ASP A 24 6.98 -2.47 26.13
CA ASP A 24 5.92 -3.40 25.79
C ASP A 24 4.90 -3.44 26.95
N PRO A 25 3.64 -3.01 26.72
CA PRO A 25 2.60 -3.00 27.73
C PRO A 25 1.97 -4.38 27.96
N THR A 26 2.17 -5.35 27.06
CA THR A 26 1.70 -6.74 27.24
C THR A 26 2.56 -7.44 28.28
N THR A 27 2.18 -8.64 28.71
CA THR A 27 2.89 -9.40 29.74
C THR A 27 3.23 -10.80 29.26
N ARG A 28 4.13 -11.49 29.98
CA ARG A 28 4.36 -12.92 29.75
C ARG A 28 3.07 -13.76 29.87
N ASP A 29 2.12 -13.33 30.70
CA ASP A 29 0.85 -14.02 30.91
C ASP A 29 -0.07 -13.86 29.69
N ASP A 30 -0.01 -12.71 29.02
CA ASP A 30 -0.69 -12.50 27.73
C ASP A 30 -0.14 -13.47 26.67
N ALA A 31 1.19 -13.64 26.60
CA ALA A 31 1.80 -14.60 25.69
C ALA A 31 1.34 -16.05 25.97
N LEU A 32 1.29 -16.45 27.25
CA LEU A 32 0.76 -17.76 27.65
C LEU A 32 -0.73 -17.91 27.30
N ALA A 33 -1.52 -16.85 27.47
CA ALA A 33 -2.94 -16.84 27.11
C ALA A 33 -3.14 -16.98 25.59
N VAL A 34 -2.28 -16.36 24.77
CA VAL A 34 -2.28 -16.52 23.30
C VAL A 34 -1.99 -17.97 22.92
N LEU A 35 -0.96 -18.60 23.49
CA LEU A 35 -0.65 -20.01 23.23
C LEU A 35 -1.82 -20.93 23.58
N ALA A 36 -2.46 -20.71 24.73
CA ALA A 36 -3.63 -21.48 25.16
C ALA A 36 -4.83 -21.26 24.24
N ARG A 37 -5.12 -20.01 23.88
CA ARG A 37 -6.24 -19.62 23.00
C ARG A 37 -6.16 -20.30 21.64
N TYR A 38 -4.98 -20.27 21.02
CA TYR A 38 -4.76 -20.84 19.69
C TYR A 38 -4.28 -22.30 19.71
N ARG A 39 -4.18 -22.91 20.90
CA ARG A 39 -3.74 -24.30 21.11
C ARG A 39 -2.39 -24.59 20.43
N VAL A 40 -1.47 -23.62 20.50
CA VAL A 40 -0.14 -23.74 19.90
C VAL A 40 0.73 -24.58 20.82
N ALA A 41 1.17 -25.74 20.32
CA ALA A 41 2.15 -26.55 21.03
C ALA A 41 3.55 -25.94 20.88
N VAL A 42 4.24 -25.74 22.00
CA VAL A 42 5.62 -25.22 22.05
C VAL A 42 6.55 -26.19 22.76
N PRO A 43 7.86 -26.18 22.46
CA PRO A 43 8.83 -27.00 23.17
C PRO A 43 8.83 -26.74 24.69
N PRO A 44 9.11 -27.75 25.54
CA PRO A 44 9.10 -27.59 27.00
C PRO A 44 9.99 -26.45 27.51
N GLY A 45 11.14 -26.21 26.86
CA GLY A 45 12.05 -25.11 27.21
C GLY A 45 11.45 -23.71 26.99
N VAL A 46 10.66 -23.52 25.92
CA VAL A 46 9.96 -22.26 25.65
C VAL A 46 8.89 -22.02 26.72
N LEU A 47 8.10 -23.06 27.02
CA LEU A 47 7.06 -22.95 28.06
C LEU A 47 7.66 -22.68 29.44
N ALA A 48 8.79 -23.31 29.76
CA ALA A 48 9.51 -23.06 31.01
C ALA A 48 10.03 -21.61 31.09
N HIS A 49 10.57 -21.07 29.99
CA HIS A 49 11.01 -19.68 29.92
C HIS A 49 9.84 -18.70 30.10
N LEU A 50 8.75 -18.86 29.33
CA LEU A 50 7.57 -17.98 29.41
C LEU A 50 6.93 -17.95 30.82
N ARG A 51 7.10 -19.01 31.61
CA ARG A 51 6.64 -19.07 33.01
C ARG A 51 7.61 -18.45 34.02
N SER A 52 8.79 -18.03 33.59
CA SER A 52 9.83 -17.42 34.44
C SER A 52 9.79 -15.91 34.41
N ASP A 53 10.29 -15.23 35.45
CA ASP A 53 10.34 -13.76 35.51
C ASP A 53 11.28 -13.18 34.44
N ALA A 54 12.22 -13.99 33.93
CA ALA A 54 13.14 -13.62 32.87
C ALA A 54 12.47 -13.43 31.51
N ALA A 55 11.24 -13.92 31.32
CA ALA A 55 10.47 -13.70 30.08
C ALA A 55 9.74 -12.36 30.07
N GLU A 56 9.75 -11.60 31.17
CA GLU A 56 9.03 -10.33 31.22
C GLU A 56 9.77 -9.22 30.44
N SER A 57 8.99 -8.43 29.69
CA SER A 57 9.49 -7.34 28.85
C SER A 57 9.62 -6.01 29.62
N ILE A 58 10.26 -5.03 28.99
CA ILE A 58 10.42 -3.68 29.56
C ILE A 58 9.06 -2.96 29.57
N LYS A 59 8.61 -2.51 30.75
CA LYS A 59 7.28 -1.88 30.90
C LYS A 59 7.28 -0.38 30.68
N PRO A 60 6.11 0.21 30.34
CA PRO A 60 5.96 1.66 30.33
C PRO A 60 6.39 2.27 31.67
N GLY A 61 7.27 3.28 31.62
CA GLY A 61 7.81 3.95 32.82
C GLY A 61 9.04 3.29 33.45
N ASP A 62 9.54 2.18 32.89
CA ASP A 62 10.75 1.53 33.40
C ASP A 62 11.97 2.47 33.35
N ALA A 63 12.75 2.49 34.43
CA ALA A 63 13.91 3.36 34.57
C ALA A 63 14.95 3.13 33.46
N ARG A 64 15.03 1.93 32.90
CA ARG A 64 15.94 1.55 31.80
C ARG A 64 15.70 2.36 30.53
N LEU A 65 14.49 2.88 30.31
CA LEU A 65 14.13 3.67 29.11
C LEU A 65 14.24 5.19 29.31
N ARG A 66 14.59 5.69 30.51
CA ARG A 66 14.57 7.13 30.83
C ARG A 66 15.42 8.00 29.90
N ALA A 67 16.53 7.46 29.40
CA ALA A 67 17.42 8.15 28.46
C ALA A 67 17.19 7.73 26.99
N SER A 68 16.23 6.85 26.73
CA SER A 68 15.87 6.42 25.39
C SER A 68 14.93 7.43 24.74
N THR A 69 15.14 7.65 23.45
CA THR A 69 14.28 8.49 22.61
C THR A 69 14.10 7.76 21.29
N VAL A 70 12.88 7.78 20.77
CA VAL A 70 12.51 7.11 19.52
C VAL A 70 11.91 8.14 18.59
N ARG A 71 12.34 8.11 17.33
CA ARG A 71 11.85 9.02 16.30
C ARG A 71 11.60 8.26 15.01
N LEU A 72 10.37 8.36 14.51
CA LEU A 72 10.03 7.95 13.15
C LEU A 72 10.63 8.97 12.18
N ILE A 73 11.46 8.49 11.25
CA ILE A 73 12.12 9.34 10.25
C ILE A 73 11.54 9.16 8.84
N THR A 74 10.89 8.03 8.58
CA THR A 74 10.09 7.81 7.38
C THR A 74 8.99 6.78 7.66
N ALA A 75 7.87 6.95 6.97
CA ALA A 75 6.65 6.18 7.12
C ALA A 75 5.74 6.41 5.90
N PRO A 76 4.71 5.58 5.68
CA PRO A 76 3.81 5.72 4.53
C PRO A 76 3.21 7.12 4.40
N GLN A 77 2.71 7.70 5.52
CA GLN A 77 2.15 9.06 5.53
C GLN A 77 3.14 10.14 5.08
N ILE A 78 4.42 10.02 5.48
CA ILE A 78 5.46 11.00 5.11
C ILE A 78 5.70 10.96 3.59
N ALA A 79 5.67 9.78 2.97
CA ALA A 79 5.79 9.64 1.53
C ALA A 79 4.59 10.25 0.78
N LEU A 80 3.37 10.07 1.30
CA LEU A 80 2.16 10.67 0.73
C LEU A 80 2.17 12.21 0.84
N GLU A 81 2.64 12.76 1.94
CA GLU A 81 2.81 14.20 2.11
C GLU A 81 3.84 14.78 1.13
N ALA A 82 4.94 14.07 0.90
CA ALA A 82 5.91 14.46 -0.12
C ALA A 82 5.30 14.44 -1.53
N ALA A 83 4.52 13.40 -1.87
CA ALA A 83 3.80 13.34 -3.15
C ALA A 83 2.73 14.44 -3.27
N ALA A 84 2.06 14.80 -2.17
CA ALA A 84 1.11 15.91 -2.13
C ALA A 84 1.76 17.25 -2.50
N GLN A 85 2.99 17.50 -2.03
CA GLN A 85 3.76 18.69 -2.39
C GLN A 85 4.10 18.70 -3.89
N VAL A 86 4.46 17.54 -4.46
CA VAL A 86 4.70 17.41 -5.91
C VAL A 86 3.43 17.71 -6.70
N ALA A 87 2.28 17.18 -6.28
CA ALA A 87 0.99 17.45 -6.92
C ALA A 87 0.61 18.94 -6.86
N GLN A 88 0.80 19.60 -5.71
CA GLN A 88 0.55 21.04 -5.53
C GLN A 88 1.43 21.87 -6.46
N ALA A 89 2.73 21.55 -6.53
CA ALA A 89 3.66 22.24 -7.43
C ALA A 89 3.28 22.06 -8.91
N ALA A 90 2.64 20.95 -9.26
CA ALA A 90 2.10 20.67 -10.59
C ALA A 90 0.70 21.27 -10.84
N GLY A 91 0.11 21.99 -9.87
CA GLY A 91 -1.19 22.66 -10.03
C GLY A 91 -2.42 21.79 -9.73
N TYR A 92 -2.24 20.63 -9.09
CA TYR A 92 -3.34 19.76 -8.66
C TYR A 92 -3.55 19.86 -7.15
N THR A 93 -4.82 19.85 -6.72
CA THR A 93 -5.15 19.76 -5.29
C THR A 93 -4.97 18.32 -4.79
N PRO A 94 -4.08 18.03 -3.83
CA PRO A 94 -3.91 16.68 -3.30
C PRO A 94 -4.97 16.36 -2.25
N HIS A 95 -5.47 15.13 -2.27
CA HIS A 95 -6.34 14.57 -1.25
C HIS A 95 -5.78 13.22 -0.79
N ILE A 96 -5.17 13.20 0.39
CA ILE A 96 -4.71 11.96 1.03
C ILE A 96 -5.91 11.24 1.63
N LEU A 97 -6.24 10.07 1.10
CA LEU A 97 -7.41 9.28 1.50
C LEU A 97 -7.09 8.28 2.63
N GLY A 98 -5.81 8.02 2.88
CA GLY A 98 -5.31 7.14 3.93
C GLY A 98 -3.95 6.55 3.56
N ASP A 99 -3.14 6.27 4.57
CA ASP A 99 -1.79 5.70 4.49
C ASP A 99 -1.76 4.19 4.82
N SER A 100 -2.89 3.64 5.23
CA SER A 100 -3.06 2.31 5.80
C SER A 100 -4.27 1.59 5.18
N LEU A 101 -4.52 1.79 3.87
CA LEU A 101 -5.57 1.05 3.18
C LEU A 101 -5.14 -0.40 2.94
N GLU A 102 -5.92 -1.33 3.50
CA GLU A 102 -5.72 -2.77 3.45
C GLU A 102 -6.92 -3.48 2.78
N GLY A 103 -6.77 -4.78 2.52
CA GLY A 103 -7.79 -5.64 1.92
C GLY A 103 -7.37 -6.20 0.57
N GLU A 104 -8.35 -6.63 -0.23
CA GLU A 104 -8.11 -7.21 -1.54
C GLU A 104 -7.85 -6.11 -2.60
N ALA A 105 -6.72 -6.20 -3.29
CA ALA A 105 -6.24 -5.17 -4.23
C ALA A 105 -7.26 -4.84 -5.33
N ARG A 106 -7.90 -5.87 -5.92
CA ARG A 106 -8.91 -5.67 -6.96
C ARG A 106 -10.17 -4.96 -6.46
N ASP A 107 -10.55 -5.20 -5.21
CA ASP A 107 -11.74 -4.57 -4.62
C ASP A 107 -11.46 -3.09 -4.32
N LEU A 108 -10.27 -2.79 -3.80
CA LEU A 108 -9.83 -1.41 -3.62
C LEU A 108 -9.76 -0.67 -4.97
N GLY A 109 -9.27 -1.32 -6.03
CA GLY A 109 -9.25 -0.75 -7.39
C GLY A 109 -10.66 -0.37 -7.88
N LEU A 110 -11.65 -1.22 -7.62
CA LEU A 110 -13.04 -0.95 -7.98
C LEU A 110 -13.63 0.23 -7.18
N VAL A 111 -13.37 0.28 -5.88
CA VAL A 111 -13.82 1.37 -5.00
C VAL A 111 -13.21 2.70 -5.43
N MET A 112 -11.90 2.72 -5.70
CA MET A 112 -11.18 3.92 -6.14
C MET A 112 -11.65 4.39 -7.53
N ALA A 113 -12.02 3.47 -8.45
CA ALA A 113 -12.64 3.85 -9.72
C ALA A 113 -13.99 4.56 -9.52
N GLY A 114 -14.79 4.11 -8.55
CA GLY A 114 -16.05 4.74 -8.17
C GLY A 114 -15.86 6.18 -7.69
N MET A 115 -14.90 6.39 -6.79
CA MET A 115 -14.54 7.73 -6.30
C MET A 115 -14.01 8.63 -7.42
N ALA A 116 -13.05 8.15 -8.21
CA ALA A 116 -12.48 8.92 -9.32
C ALA A 116 -13.55 9.33 -10.34
N ARG A 117 -14.50 8.43 -10.65
CA ARG A 117 -15.63 8.74 -11.53
C ARG A 117 -16.56 9.80 -10.96
N GLN A 118 -16.85 9.75 -9.66
CA GLN A 118 -17.69 10.74 -9.01
C GLN A 118 -17.02 12.13 -9.02
N VAL A 119 -15.73 12.19 -8.72
CA VAL A 119 -14.95 13.42 -8.79
C VAL A 119 -14.92 13.96 -10.22
N ALA A 120 -14.53 13.12 -11.19
CA ALA A 120 -14.41 13.52 -12.59
C ALA A 120 -15.73 13.99 -13.21
N ARG A 121 -16.89 13.41 -12.83
CA ARG A 121 -18.18 13.74 -13.44
C ARG A 121 -19.00 14.77 -12.69
N ARG A 122 -18.77 14.89 -11.38
CA ARG A 122 -19.64 15.68 -10.48
C ARG A 122 -18.87 16.68 -9.62
N GLY A 123 -17.54 16.66 -9.63
CA GLY A 123 -16.72 17.50 -8.74
C GLY A 123 -16.99 17.21 -7.27
N GLN A 124 -17.27 15.94 -6.91
CA GLN A 124 -17.60 15.53 -5.56
C GLN A 124 -16.86 14.24 -5.16
N PRO A 125 -16.45 14.09 -3.89
CA PRO A 125 -16.45 15.13 -2.84
C PRO A 125 -15.35 16.20 -3.06
N PHE A 126 -14.53 16.04 -4.10
CA PHE A 126 -13.41 16.91 -4.42
C PHE A 126 -13.59 17.59 -5.77
N ALA A 127 -13.05 18.79 -5.93
CA ALA A 127 -13.05 19.51 -7.20
C ALA A 127 -11.78 19.17 -8.00
N ALA A 128 -11.94 18.88 -9.29
CA ALA A 128 -10.82 18.76 -10.22
C ALA A 128 -10.30 20.15 -10.64
N PRO A 129 -9.01 20.33 -10.99
CA PRO A 129 -7.96 19.31 -11.03
C PRO A 129 -7.49 18.89 -9.63
N CYS A 130 -7.43 17.58 -9.38
CA CYS A 130 -6.97 17.03 -8.12
C CYS A 130 -6.23 15.70 -8.28
N VAL A 131 -5.48 15.30 -7.25
CA VAL A 131 -4.88 13.96 -7.13
C VAL A 131 -5.41 13.29 -5.87
N LEU A 132 -5.97 12.09 -6.03
CA LEU A 132 -6.31 11.22 -4.91
C LEU A 132 -5.07 10.38 -4.57
N LEU A 133 -4.55 10.55 -3.36
CA LEU A 133 -3.36 9.86 -2.87
C LEU A 133 -3.77 8.83 -1.81
N SER A 134 -3.17 7.64 -1.88
CA SER A 134 -3.34 6.64 -0.82
C SER A 134 -2.12 5.74 -0.71
N GLY A 135 -1.91 5.21 0.48
CA GLY A 135 -0.92 4.18 0.76
C GLY A 135 -1.54 3.01 1.52
N GLY A 136 -0.70 2.13 2.03
CA GLY A 136 -1.09 0.94 2.79
C GLY A 136 -0.59 -0.33 2.13
N GLU A 137 -1.16 -1.46 2.50
CA GLU A 137 -0.68 -2.76 2.05
C GLU A 137 -1.86 -3.66 1.69
N THR A 138 -2.08 -3.82 0.38
CA THR A 138 -3.13 -4.71 -0.12
C THR A 138 -2.62 -6.13 -0.32
N THR A 139 -3.56 -7.06 -0.39
CA THR A 139 -3.30 -8.47 -0.66
C THR A 139 -3.99 -8.90 -1.96
N VAL A 140 -3.50 -10.00 -2.52
CA VAL A 140 -4.06 -10.63 -3.71
C VAL A 140 -4.43 -12.06 -3.39
N THR A 141 -5.70 -12.41 -3.59
CA THR A 141 -6.11 -13.81 -3.62
C THR A 141 -5.79 -14.39 -4.99
N LEU A 142 -4.78 -15.25 -5.06
CA LEU A 142 -4.39 -15.95 -6.29
C LEU A 142 -5.47 -16.94 -6.73
N ARG A 143 -5.93 -16.77 -7.97
CA ARG A 143 -6.96 -17.58 -8.65
C ARG A 143 -6.45 -18.17 -9.97
N GLY A 144 -5.55 -17.45 -10.65
CA GLY A 144 -4.91 -17.88 -11.88
C GLY A 144 -3.44 -18.27 -11.72
N ASN A 145 -2.77 -18.43 -12.85
CA ASN A 145 -1.33 -18.72 -12.94
C ASN A 145 -0.56 -17.59 -13.63
N GLY A 146 -1.16 -16.39 -13.70
CA GLY A 146 -0.54 -15.21 -14.27
C GLY A 146 0.59 -14.67 -13.41
N ARG A 147 1.23 -13.63 -13.93
CA ARG A 147 2.30 -12.91 -13.24
C ARG A 147 1.76 -11.57 -12.78
N GLY A 148 1.86 -11.29 -11.49
CA GLY A 148 1.28 -10.08 -10.92
C GLY A 148 1.85 -9.70 -9.56
N GLY A 149 1.22 -8.69 -9.00
CA GLY A 149 1.49 -8.08 -7.72
C GLY A 149 0.27 -7.25 -7.32
N ARG A 150 0.27 -6.76 -6.08
CA ARG A 150 -0.87 -6.06 -5.50
C ARG A 150 -1.12 -4.72 -6.20
N ASN A 151 -0.09 -4.00 -6.61
CA ASN A 151 -0.22 -2.70 -7.27
C ASN A 151 -0.72 -2.83 -8.71
N VAL A 152 -0.21 -3.79 -9.47
CA VAL A 152 -0.72 -4.06 -10.82
C VAL A 152 -2.12 -4.66 -10.80
N GLU A 153 -2.47 -5.47 -9.80
CA GLU A 153 -3.83 -5.99 -9.65
C GLU A 153 -4.84 -4.86 -9.31
N PHE A 154 -4.47 -3.97 -8.39
CA PHE A 154 -5.22 -2.75 -8.08
C PHE A 154 -5.43 -1.90 -9.35
N LEU A 155 -4.37 -1.60 -10.10
CA LEU A 155 -4.45 -0.76 -11.30
C LEU A 155 -5.24 -1.40 -12.43
N LEU A 156 -5.10 -2.70 -12.64
CA LEU A 156 -5.85 -3.39 -13.68
C LEU A 156 -7.35 -3.41 -13.36
N SER A 157 -7.71 -3.64 -12.09
CA SER A 157 -9.10 -3.50 -11.63
C SER A 157 -9.63 -2.07 -11.81
N LEU A 158 -8.84 -1.06 -11.40
CA LEU A 158 -9.14 0.35 -11.59
C LEU A 158 -9.38 0.68 -13.07
N ALA A 159 -8.47 0.28 -13.97
CA ALA A 159 -8.56 0.53 -15.40
C ALA A 159 -9.80 -0.14 -16.04
N VAL A 160 -10.08 -1.39 -15.69
CA VAL A 160 -11.28 -2.11 -16.15
C VAL A 160 -12.55 -1.41 -15.69
N ALA A 161 -12.58 -0.90 -14.46
CA ALA A 161 -13.72 -0.19 -13.91
C ALA A 161 -13.87 1.23 -14.48
N LEU A 162 -12.78 1.93 -14.78
CA LEU A 162 -12.80 3.25 -15.41
C LEU A 162 -13.21 3.19 -16.89
N ASP A 163 -12.90 2.09 -17.59
CA ASP A 163 -13.22 1.84 -19.01
C ASP A 163 -12.89 3.05 -19.91
N GLY A 164 -11.70 3.61 -19.72
CA GLY A 164 -11.19 4.74 -20.51
C GLY A 164 -11.81 6.09 -20.19
N LEU A 165 -12.24 6.31 -18.94
CA LEU A 165 -12.75 7.61 -18.48
C LEU A 165 -11.75 8.75 -18.81
N PRO A 166 -12.13 9.76 -19.61
CA PRO A 166 -11.23 10.84 -19.99
C PRO A 166 -10.74 11.66 -18.80
N GLY A 167 -9.49 12.14 -18.88
CA GLY A 167 -8.87 13.00 -17.85
C GLY A 167 -8.57 12.27 -16.54
N VAL A 168 -8.58 10.94 -16.52
CA VAL A 168 -8.20 10.15 -15.35
C VAL A 168 -6.98 9.31 -15.67
N HIS A 169 -5.92 9.55 -14.91
CA HIS A 169 -4.65 8.82 -14.98
C HIS A 169 -4.35 8.25 -13.59
N ALA A 170 -3.62 7.14 -13.53
CA ALA A 170 -3.18 6.65 -12.22
C ALA A 170 -1.82 5.96 -12.30
N ILE A 171 -1.15 5.92 -11.15
CA ILE A 171 0.04 5.14 -10.88
C ILE A 171 -0.15 4.43 -9.54
N ALA A 172 0.35 3.21 -9.46
CA ALA A 172 0.47 2.45 -8.23
C ALA A 172 1.79 1.72 -8.25
N GLY A 173 2.47 1.67 -7.12
CA GLY A 173 3.67 0.86 -7.00
C GLY A 173 4.15 0.68 -5.57
N ASP A 174 4.91 -0.39 -5.38
CA ASP A 174 5.60 -0.72 -4.15
C ASP A 174 6.82 0.21 -3.98
N THR A 175 6.91 0.88 -2.83
CA THR A 175 8.00 1.83 -2.57
C THR A 175 9.36 1.15 -2.40
N GLY A 176 9.42 -0.17 -2.19
CA GLY A 176 10.60 -1.03 -2.27
C GLY A 176 11.08 -1.34 -3.69
N GLY A 177 10.25 -1.06 -4.68
CA GLY A 177 10.56 -1.28 -6.09
C GLY A 177 10.20 -2.68 -6.62
N VAL A 178 9.48 -3.48 -5.84
CA VAL A 178 9.12 -4.87 -6.16
C VAL A 178 7.65 -5.11 -5.82
N ASP A 179 6.81 -5.29 -6.83
CA ASP A 179 5.39 -5.63 -6.69
C ASP A 179 5.18 -7.11 -6.98
N GLY A 180 5.01 -7.91 -5.92
CA GLY A 180 4.94 -9.37 -6.05
C GLY A 180 6.32 -10.01 -6.22
N VAL A 181 6.54 -10.73 -7.32
CA VAL A 181 7.76 -11.54 -7.53
C VAL A 181 8.72 -10.97 -8.58
N GLU A 182 8.39 -9.83 -9.19
CA GLU A 182 9.19 -9.22 -10.26
C GLU A 182 9.85 -7.93 -9.79
N GLU A 183 11.03 -7.61 -10.34
CA GLU A 183 11.71 -6.32 -10.14
C GLU A 183 11.00 -5.17 -10.90
N ILE A 184 9.70 -5.05 -10.65
CA ILE A 184 8.78 -4.08 -11.23
C ILE A 184 8.04 -3.49 -10.05
N ALA A 185 8.14 -2.17 -9.87
CA ALA A 185 7.52 -1.49 -8.75
C ALA A 185 5.99 -1.46 -8.90
N GLY A 186 5.49 -1.43 -10.13
CA GLY A 186 4.07 -1.38 -10.43
C GLY A 186 3.82 -0.94 -11.87
N ALA A 187 2.82 -0.09 -12.08
CA ALA A 187 2.47 0.38 -13.43
C ALA A 187 1.79 1.75 -13.41
N CYS A 188 1.49 2.27 -14.59
CA CYS A 188 0.63 3.43 -14.78
C CYS A 188 -0.51 3.13 -15.76
N ILE A 189 -1.59 3.92 -15.67
CA ILE A 189 -2.74 3.84 -16.57
C ILE A 189 -3.09 5.24 -17.10
N ALA A 190 -3.60 5.26 -18.32
CA ALA A 190 -4.13 6.43 -19.00
C ALA A 190 -5.51 6.11 -19.59
N PRO A 191 -6.29 7.12 -20.03
CA PRO A 191 -7.62 6.88 -20.61
C PRO A 191 -7.64 5.94 -21.82
N ASP A 192 -6.54 5.78 -22.53
CA ASP A 192 -6.41 4.91 -23.71
C ASP A 192 -5.91 3.49 -23.39
N THR A 193 -5.51 3.18 -22.15
CA THR A 193 -4.93 1.88 -21.73
C THR A 193 -5.79 0.69 -22.17
N ILE A 194 -7.10 0.73 -21.94
CA ILE A 194 -8.01 -0.36 -22.32
C ILE A 194 -8.13 -0.52 -23.84
N ALA A 195 -8.14 0.60 -24.58
CA ALA A 195 -8.22 0.58 -26.04
C ALA A 195 -6.92 0.01 -26.64
N ARG A 196 -5.76 0.44 -26.15
CA ARG A 196 -4.44 -0.11 -26.54
C ARG A 196 -4.35 -1.60 -26.26
N ALA A 197 -4.80 -2.06 -25.09
CA ALA A 197 -4.79 -3.48 -24.75
C ALA A 197 -5.63 -4.32 -25.71
N ARG A 198 -6.86 -3.88 -26.00
CA ARG A 198 -7.75 -4.57 -26.97
C ARG A 198 -7.15 -4.60 -28.38
N ALA A 199 -6.48 -3.53 -28.81
CA ALA A 199 -5.80 -3.48 -30.11
C ALA A 199 -4.65 -4.49 -30.22
N LEU A 200 -4.02 -4.86 -29.10
CA LEU A 200 -3.01 -5.92 -29.00
C LEU A 200 -3.62 -7.33 -28.80
N GLY A 201 -4.95 -7.47 -28.82
CA GLY A 201 -5.64 -8.74 -28.57
C GLY A 201 -5.68 -9.15 -27.10
N LEU A 202 -5.31 -8.27 -26.17
CA LEU A 202 -5.43 -8.53 -24.73
C LEU A 202 -6.87 -8.34 -24.27
N HIS A 203 -7.29 -9.16 -23.31
CA HIS A 203 -8.59 -9.08 -22.67
C HIS A 203 -8.41 -8.65 -21.20
N PRO A 204 -8.54 -7.36 -20.86
CA PRO A 204 -8.21 -6.83 -19.53
C PRO A 204 -8.86 -7.59 -18.35
N ARG A 205 -10.14 -7.95 -18.48
CA ARG A 205 -10.85 -8.74 -17.45
C ARG A 205 -10.28 -10.14 -17.29
N ALA A 206 -9.94 -10.81 -18.40
CA ALA A 206 -9.33 -12.13 -18.34
C ALA A 206 -7.92 -12.09 -17.73
N CYS A 207 -7.14 -11.04 -18.02
CA CYS A 207 -5.85 -10.82 -17.35
C CYS A 207 -6.03 -10.64 -15.84
N LEU A 208 -7.03 -9.85 -15.40
CA LEU A 208 -7.34 -9.66 -13.98
C LEU A 208 -7.80 -10.95 -13.29
N ASP A 209 -8.66 -11.72 -13.95
CA ASP A 209 -9.15 -13.00 -13.45
C ASP A 209 -8.03 -14.05 -13.35
N ASN A 210 -7.01 -13.95 -14.21
CA ASN A 210 -5.83 -14.81 -14.19
C ASN A 210 -4.68 -14.28 -13.29
N ASN A 211 -4.87 -13.16 -12.56
CA ASN A 211 -3.82 -12.48 -11.80
C ASN A 211 -2.57 -12.11 -12.65
N ASP A 212 -2.78 -11.76 -13.93
CA ASP A 212 -1.71 -11.46 -14.90
C ASP A 212 -1.53 -9.96 -15.13
N GLY A 213 -1.36 -9.19 -14.04
CA GLY A 213 -1.19 -7.74 -14.09
C GLY A 213 0.15 -7.32 -14.71
N HIS A 214 1.24 -8.01 -14.39
CA HIS A 214 2.57 -7.69 -14.96
C HIS A 214 2.59 -7.94 -16.46
N GLY A 215 2.11 -9.11 -16.90
CA GLY A 215 2.02 -9.43 -18.33
C GLY A 215 1.20 -8.41 -19.11
N PHE A 216 0.08 -7.94 -18.53
CA PHE A 216 -0.77 -6.90 -19.10
C PHE A 216 -0.03 -5.57 -19.30
N PHE A 217 0.58 -5.01 -18.25
CA PHE A 217 1.23 -3.70 -18.32
C PHE A 217 2.56 -3.73 -19.08
N GLN A 218 3.30 -4.83 -19.02
CA GLN A 218 4.52 -5.03 -19.83
C GLN A 218 4.21 -5.05 -21.32
N ALA A 219 3.15 -5.75 -21.74
CA ALA A 219 2.75 -5.79 -23.16
C ALA A 219 2.35 -4.41 -23.70
N LEU A 220 1.88 -3.52 -22.82
CA LEU A 220 1.58 -2.13 -23.16
C LEU A 220 2.81 -1.23 -23.13
N GLY A 221 3.86 -1.59 -22.39
CA GLY A 221 4.98 -0.70 -22.08
C GLY A 221 4.66 0.32 -20.97
N ASP A 222 3.64 0.04 -20.15
CA ASP A 222 3.16 0.93 -19.08
C ASP A 222 3.65 0.48 -17.68
N ALA A 223 4.61 -0.45 -17.62
CA ALA A 223 5.22 -0.92 -16.38
C ALA A 223 6.18 0.14 -15.78
N VAL A 224 6.19 0.25 -14.46
CA VAL A 224 7.08 1.16 -13.73
C VAL A 224 8.21 0.34 -13.11
N ILE A 225 9.42 0.53 -13.62
CA ILE A 225 10.63 -0.16 -13.17
C ILE A 225 11.56 0.87 -12.53
N THR A 226 11.65 0.83 -11.20
CA THR A 226 12.54 1.71 -10.43
C THR A 226 13.89 1.06 -10.14
N GLY A 227 13.96 -0.27 -10.18
CA GLY A 227 14.98 -1.05 -9.47
C GLY A 227 14.76 -1.00 -7.95
N PRO A 228 15.65 -1.63 -7.15
CA PRO A 228 15.56 -1.60 -5.71
C PRO A 228 15.76 -0.16 -5.20
N THR A 229 14.77 0.36 -4.48
CA THR A 229 14.81 1.72 -3.94
C THR A 229 15.58 1.80 -2.62
N LEU A 230 15.86 0.65 -2.00
CA LEU A 230 16.54 0.51 -0.71
C LEU A 230 15.79 1.16 0.47
N THR A 231 14.48 1.33 0.33
CA THR A 231 13.54 1.75 1.39
C THR A 231 12.24 0.98 1.21
N ASN A 232 11.41 0.87 2.25
CA ASN A 232 10.04 0.37 2.11
C ASN A 232 9.13 1.11 3.09
N VAL A 233 8.09 1.74 2.56
CA VAL A 233 6.97 2.36 3.28
C VAL A 233 5.65 1.98 2.62
N ASN A 234 5.59 0.73 2.15
CA ASN A 234 4.46 0.01 1.56
C ASN A 234 4.06 0.55 0.17
N ASP A 235 2.81 0.36 -0.22
CA ASP A 235 2.32 0.79 -1.53
C ASP A 235 2.12 2.31 -1.58
N PHE A 236 2.41 2.89 -2.73
CA PHE A 236 2.05 4.24 -3.10
C PHE A 236 1.06 4.21 -4.27
N ARG A 237 -0.06 4.93 -4.15
CA ARG A 237 -1.07 5.07 -5.20
C ARG A 237 -1.45 6.52 -5.40
N ALA A 238 -1.48 6.96 -6.66
CA ALA A 238 -1.95 8.29 -7.04
C ALA A 238 -2.91 8.19 -8.24
N ILE A 239 -4.08 8.82 -8.13
CA ILE A 239 -5.06 8.94 -9.21
C ILE A 239 -5.22 10.42 -9.53
N VAL A 240 -4.72 10.83 -10.68
CA VAL A 240 -4.83 12.19 -11.21
C VAL A 240 -6.17 12.32 -11.92
N ILE A 241 -6.88 13.40 -11.62
CA ILE A 241 -8.16 13.75 -12.25
C ILE A 241 -8.04 15.18 -12.74
N ASP A 242 -8.01 15.32 -14.05
CA ASP A 242 -7.88 16.61 -14.71
C ASP A 242 -9.16 17.42 -14.57
N GLY A 243 -9.02 18.74 -14.46
CA GLY A 243 -10.15 19.65 -14.62
C GLY A 243 -10.72 19.49 -16.02
N HIS A 244 -12.04 19.50 -16.16
CA HIS A 244 -12.63 19.59 -17.49
C HIS A 244 -12.03 20.79 -18.22
N ALA A 245 -11.42 20.56 -19.38
CA ALA A 245 -11.30 21.61 -20.37
C ALA A 245 -12.75 22.05 -20.63
N ASN A 246 -13.14 23.20 -20.08
CA ASN A 246 -14.37 23.85 -20.50
C ASN A 246 -14.21 24.06 -22.01
N GLY A 247 -14.85 23.20 -22.80
CA GLY A 247 -15.13 23.49 -24.20
C GLY A 247 -16.03 24.71 -24.21
N GLY A 248 -15.41 25.88 -24.30
CA GLY A 248 -16.06 27.10 -24.77
C GLY A 248 -16.32 27.02 -26.27
#